data_AF-A0A7Y3GSM7-F1
#
_entry.id   AF-A0A7Y3GSM7-F1
#
_cell.length_a   1.000
_cell.length_b   1.000
_cell.length_c   1.000
_cell.angle_alpha   90.00
_cell.angle_beta   90.00
_cell.angle_gamma   90.00
#
_symmetry.space_group_name_H-M   'P 1'
#
loop_
_entity.id
_entity.type
_entity.pdbx_description
1 polymer ?
#
loop_
_entity_poly.entity_id
_entity_poly.type
_entity_poly.pdbx_seq_one_letter_code
_entity_poly.pdbx_strand_id
1 'polypeptide(L)'
;LILLGNYVLLLVDSVNALYDTIYNILGGDFSFINDPIRIRMLKVLAVFTLGSITGLVTFSHILSYILKRHKSKTIATIIGFIIGSLGVVWPWKQTIYKTTKDGNYILDSLGQRIIENYERYMPELNTETALAVLYIIMGILVVLGLEWYGQKTRRIKT
;
A
#
# COMPACT_ATOMS: atom_id res chain seq x y z
N LEU A 1 21.99 12.46 0.64
CA LEU A 1 21.76 11.29 1.52
C LEU A 1 20.34 10.72 1.36
N ILE A 2 19.26 11.50 1.59
CA ILE A 2 17.87 11.07 1.32
C ILE A 2 17.64 10.77 -0.18
N LEU A 3 18.14 11.64 -1.06
CA LEU A 3 18.09 11.47 -2.53
C LEU A 3 19.04 10.40 -3.09
N LEU A 4 19.94 9.85 -2.27
CA LEU A 4 20.96 8.85 -2.65
C LEU A 4 20.49 7.40 -2.40
N GLY A 5 19.20 7.20 -2.14
CA GLY A 5 18.60 5.89 -1.87
C GLY A 5 18.58 5.49 -0.39
N ASN A 6 19.16 6.29 0.51
CA ASN A 6 19.23 5.98 1.94
C ASN A 6 18.04 6.52 2.78
N TYR A 7 16.91 6.81 2.14
CA TYR A 7 15.73 7.31 2.86
C TYR A 7 15.05 6.21 3.68
N VAL A 8 15.16 4.94 3.26
CA VAL A 8 14.56 3.80 3.98
C VAL A 8 15.24 3.62 5.33
N LEU A 9 16.57 3.60 5.40
CA LEU A 9 17.26 3.46 6.70
C LEU A 9 16.97 4.67 7.59
N LEU A 10 17.02 5.89 7.04
CA LEU A 10 16.72 7.10 7.83
C LEU A 10 15.28 7.12 8.37
N LEU A 11 14.30 6.66 7.59
CA LEU A 11 12.91 6.61 8.03
C LEU A 11 12.69 5.48 9.04
N VAL A 12 13.30 4.30 8.82
CA VAL A 12 13.28 3.19 9.79
C VAL A 12 13.91 3.61 11.11
N ASP A 13 15.09 4.24 11.08
CA ASP A 13 15.77 4.78 12.26
C ASP A 13 14.93 5.84 12.96
N SER A 14 14.24 6.69 12.20
CA SER A 14 13.37 7.73 12.76
C SER A 14 12.11 7.15 13.41
N VAL A 15 11.54 6.09 12.85
CA VAL A 15 10.40 5.37 13.43
C VAL A 15 10.82 4.60 14.68
N ASN A 16 12.00 3.95 14.66
CA ASN A 16 12.55 3.27 15.83
C ASN A 16 12.83 4.27 16.96
N ALA A 17 13.41 5.44 16.63
CA ALA A 17 13.62 6.49 17.61
C ALA A 17 12.29 7.00 18.21
N LEU A 18 11.21 7.07 17.43
CA LEU A 18 9.87 7.38 17.94
C LEU A 18 9.36 6.27 18.87
N TYR A 19 9.48 5.00 18.46
CA TYR A 19 9.07 3.85 19.27
C TYR A 19 9.78 3.84 20.64
N ASP A 20 11.10 4.00 20.64
CA ASP A 20 11.91 4.07 21.85
C ASP A 20 11.54 5.27 22.73
N THR A 21 11.22 6.41 22.11
CA THR A 21 10.79 7.62 22.83
C THR A 21 9.43 7.40 23.50
N ILE A 22 8.47 6.78 22.80
CA ILE A 22 7.16 6.43 23.38
C ILE A 22 7.34 5.44 24.53
N TYR A 23 8.17 4.41 24.35
CA TYR A 23 8.47 3.44 25.41
C TYR A 23 9.06 4.11 26.65
N ASN A 24 10.07 4.97 26.49
CA ASN A 24 10.71 5.69 27.59
C ASN A 24 9.73 6.62 28.31
N ILE A 25 8.90 7.37 27.58
CA ILE A 25 7.86 8.24 28.16
C ILE A 25 6.85 7.43 28.98
N LEU A 26 6.41 6.27 28.46
CA LEU A 26 5.50 5.37 29.19
C LEU A 26 6.16 4.76 30.44
N GLY A 27 7.47 4.51 30.39
CA GLY A 27 8.28 4.07 31.53
C GLY A 27 8.65 5.19 32.52
N GLY A 28 8.29 6.44 32.24
CA GLY A 28 8.60 7.60 33.08
C GLY A 28 10.02 8.16 32.92
N ASP A 29 10.77 7.72 31.91
CA ASP A 29 12.11 8.19 31.61
C ASP A 29 12.11 9.24 30.48
N PHE A 30 12.62 10.43 30.78
CA PHE A 30 12.75 11.55 29.83
C PHE A 30 14.18 11.72 29.30
N SER A 31 15.03 10.70 29.43
CA SER A 31 16.42 10.67 28.96
C SER A 31 16.59 10.99 27.46
N PHE A 32 15.54 10.82 26.65
CA PHE A 32 15.57 11.12 25.21
C PHE A 32 15.91 12.60 24.90
N ILE A 33 15.66 13.53 25.82
CA ILE A 33 15.96 14.96 25.65
C ILE A 33 17.47 15.21 25.63
N ASN A 34 18.24 14.38 26.31
CA ASN A 34 19.69 14.53 26.39
C ASN A 34 20.42 13.87 25.21
N ASP A 35 19.70 13.11 24.37
CA ASP A 35 20.27 12.44 23.22
C ASP A 35 20.06 13.29 21.94
N PRO A 36 21.13 13.94 21.42
CA PRO A 36 21.05 14.80 20.25
C PRO A 36 20.76 14.02 18.95
N ILE A 37 20.99 12.71 18.93
CA ILE A 37 20.68 11.84 17.80
C ILE A 37 19.18 11.55 17.78
N ARG A 38 18.59 11.19 18.94
CA ARG A 38 17.13 10.97 19.06
C ARG A 38 16.33 12.20 18.69
N ILE A 39 16.71 13.39 19.19
CA ILE A 39 16.02 14.64 18.84
C ILE A 39 16.06 14.91 17.33
N ARG A 40 17.20 14.64 16.68
CA ARG A 40 17.34 14.84 15.24
C ARG A 40 16.42 13.91 14.45
N MET A 41 16.34 12.64 14.83
CA MET A 41 15.47 11.65 14.21
C MET A 41 13.99 12.02 14.37
N LEU A 42 13.57 12.44 15.57
CA LEU A 42 12.22 12.94 15.81
C LEU A 42 11.90 14.19 14.98
N LYS A 43 12.86 15.10 14.80
CA LYS A 43 12.70 16.28 13.93
C LYS A 43 12.52 15.89 12.46
N VAL A 44 13.32 14.93 11.97
CA VAL A 44 13.17 14.40 10.60
C VAL A 44 11.78 13.79 10.42
N LEU A 45 11.35 12.94 11.36
CA LEU A 45 10.02 12.34 11.34
C LEU A 45 8.91 13.38 11.38
N ALA A 46 9.04 14.42 12.20
CA ALA A 46 8.05 15.49 12.30
C ALA A 46 7.91 16.27 10.99
N VAL A 47 9.02 16.69 10.37
CA VAL A 47 8.99 17.38 9.08
C VAL A 47 8.42 16.48 7.98
N PHE A 48 8.80 15.21 7.95
CA PHE A 48 8.27 14.23 7.00
C PHE A 48 6.77 14.00 7.16
N THR A 49 6.32 13.85 8.41
CA THR A 49 4.90 13.63 8.74
C THR A 49 4.07 14.85 8.37
N LEU A 50 4.53 16.06 8.72
CA LEU A 50 3.88 17.31 8.31
C LEU A 50 3.82 17.42 6.79
N GLY A 51 4.92 17.17 6.09
CA GLY A 51 4.96 17.17 4.62
C GLY A 51 3.98 16.16 4.01
N SER A 52 3.90 14.96 4.58
CA SER A 52 2.99 13.90 4.11
C SER A 52 1.52 14.26 4.36
N ILE A 53 1.19 14.83 5.53
CA ILE A 53 -0.17 15.33 5.82
C ILE A 53 -0.52 16.46 4.86
N THR A 54 0.34 17.46 4.71
CA THR A 54 0.11 18.57 3.78
C THR A 54 -0.06 18.07 2.35
N GLY A 55 0.78 17.12 1.90
CA GLY A 55 0.70 16.50 0.59
C GLY A 55 -0.60 15.71 0.38
N LEU A 56 -1.02 14.92 1.36
CA LEU A 56 -2.27 14.16 1.32
C LEU A 56 -3.48 15.10 1.26
N VAL A 57 -3.47 16.17 2.06
CA VAL A 57 -4.55 17.16 2.08
C VAL A 57 -4.62 17.91 0.75
N THR A 58 -3.49 18.41 0.23
CA THR A 58 -3.48 19.11 -1.07
C THR A 58 -3.90 18.19 -2.20
N PHE A 59 -3.40 16.95 -2.23
CA PHE A 59 -3.80 15.95 -3.23
C PHE A 59 -5.30 15.64 -3.17
N SER A 60 -5.87 15.47 -1.97
CA SER A 60 -7.30 15.24 -1.79
C SER A 60 -8.15 16.39 -2.33
N HIS A 61 -7.74 17.64 -2.11
CA HIS A 61 -8.42 18.81 -2.67
C HIS A 61 -8.32 18.87 -4.20
N ILE A 62 -7.14 18.62 -4.75
CA ILE A 62 -6.93 18.58 -6.21
C ILE A 62 -7.81 17.50 -6.85
N LEU A 63 -7.82 16.29 -6.30
CA LEU A 63 -8.64 15.20 -6.81
C LEU A 63 -10.13 15.52 -6.70
N SER A 64 -10.56 16.12 -5.58
CA SER A 64 -11.93 16.58 -5.38
C SER A 64 -12.33 17.65 -6.40
N TYR A 65 -11.43 18.59 -6.71
CA TYR A 65 -11.65 19.62 -7.72
C TYR A 65 -11.80 19.00 -9.12
N ILE A 66 -10.90 18.07 -9.48
CA ILE A 66 -10.94 17.36 -10.76
C ILE A 66 -12.21 16.52 -10.91
N LEU A 67 -12.62 15.82 -9.85
CA LEU A 67 -13.86 15.03 -9.84
C LEU A 67 -15.12 15.91 -9.98
N LYS A 68 -15.12 17.14 -9.44
CA LYS A 68 -16.23 18.08 -9.62
C LYS A 68 -16.32 18.60 -11.06
N ARG A 69 -15.20 18.91 -11.70
CA ARG A 69 -15.17 19.55 -13.04
C ARG A 69 -15.16 18.55 -14.21
N HIS A 70 -14.56 17.38 -14.03
CA HIS A 70 -14.35 16.38 -15.10
C HIS A 70 -14.75 14.96 -14.67
N LYS A 71 -15.81 14.83 -13.86
CA LYS A 71 -16.27 13.56 -13.27
C LYS A 71 -16.19 12.36 -14.21
N SER A 72 -16.81 12.41 -15.38
CA SER A 72 -16.89 11.25 -16.29
C SER A 72 -15.52 10.81 -16.81
N LYS A 73 -14.64 11.76 -17.16
CA LYS A 73 -13.28 11.44 -17.64
C LYS A 73 -12.44 10.85 -16.51
N THR A 74 -12.48 11.45 -15.33
CA THR A 74 -11.73 10.98 -14.16
C THR A 74 -12.16 9.58 -13.71
N ILE A 75 -13.46 9.32 -13.68
CA ILE A 75 -13.99 7.99 -13.34
C ILE A 75 -13.59 6.95 -14.39
N ALA A 76 -13.66 7.27 -15.68
CA ALA A 76 -13.18 6.37 -16.72
C ALA A 76 -11.70 6.02 -16.56
N THR A 77 -10.85 7.00 -16.23
CA THR A 77 -9.43 6.78 -15.94
C THR A 77 -9.21 5.90 -14.71
N ILE A 78 -9.94 6.13 -13.62
CA ILE A 78 -9.86 5.32 -12.39
C ILE A 78 -10.28 3.87 -12.68
N ILE A 79 -11.38 3.67 -13.40
CA ILE A 79 -11.84 2.33 -13.82
C ILE A 79 -10.78 1.66 -14.69
N GLY A 80 -10.19 2.40 -15.64
CA GLY A 80 -9.07 1.90 -16.46
C GLY A 80 -7.87 1.45 -15.62
N PHE A 81 -7.51 2.21 -14.58
CA PHE A 81 -6.46 1.83 -13.64
C PHE A 81 -6.82 0.58 -12.82
N ILE A 82 -8.05 0.45 -12.35
CA ILE A 82 -8.53 -0.72 -11.61
C ILE A 82 -8.51 -1.97 -12.49
N ILE A 83 -8.99 -1.86 -13.73
CA ILE A 83 -8.95 -2.96 -14.71
C ILE A 83 -7.50 -3.31 -15.04
N GLY A 84 -6.63 -2.32 -15.22
CA GLY A 84 -5.20 -2.54 -15.48
C GLY A 84 -4.47 -3.21 -14.30
N SER A 85 -4.79 -2.84 -13.06
CA SER A 85 -4.17 -3.44 -11.87
C SER A 85 -4.68 -4.84 -11.56
N LEU A 86 -5.90 -5.20 -12.02
CA LEU A 86 -6.46 -6.55 -11.87
C LEU A 86 -5.50 -7.63 -12.38
N GLY A 87 -4.78 -7.37 -13.49
CA GLY A 87 -3.80 -8.30 -14.04
C GLY A 87 -2.54 -8.51 -13.17
N VAL A 88 -2.25 -7.59 -12.23
CA VAL A 88 -1.14 -7.70 -11.27
C VAL A 88 -1.59 -8.45 -10.01
N VAL A 89 -2.82 -8.21 -9.55
CA VAL A 89 -3.37 -8.83 -8.34
C VAL A 89 -4.09 -10.16 -8.61
N TRP A 90 -4.18 -10.57 -9.88
CA TRP A 90 -4.84 -11.81 -10.28
C TRP A 90 -4.25 -13.01 -9.52
N PRO A 91 -5.09 -13.87 -8.91
CA PRO A 91 -4.62 -14.88 -7.97
C PRO A 91 -3.83 -16.02 -8.65
N TRP A 92 -4.06 -16.22 -9.94
CA TRP A 92 -3.44 -17.30 -10.72
C TRP A 92 -2.10 -16.89 -11.32
N LYS A 93 -1.12 -16.69 -10.45
CA LYS A 93 0.27 -16.43 -10.81
C LYS A 93 1.21 -17.18 -9.85
N GLN A 94 2.26 -17.77 -10.39
CA GLN A 94 3.31 -18.43 -9.61
C GLN A 94 4.57 -17.56 -9.65
N THR A 95 5.16 -17.29 -8.49
CA THR A 95 6.43 -16.56 -8.37
C THR A 95 7.58 -17.47 -8.78
N ILE A 96 8.31 -17.08 -9.82
CA ILE A 96 9.57 -17.69 -10.20
C ILE A 96 10.68 -16.94 -9.47
N TYR A 97 11.52 -17.67 -8.74
CA TYR A 97 12.67 -17.11 -8.02
C TYR A 97 13.93 -17.21 -8.88
N LYS A 98 14.77 -16.17 -8.81
CA LYS A 98 16.09 -16.17 -9.44
C LYS A 98 16.91 -17.34 -8.93
N THR A 99 17.42 -18.14 -9.86
CA THR A 99 18.23 -19.31 -9.55
C THR A 99 19.61 -19.16 -10.23
N THR A 100 20.68 -19.42 -9.50
CA THR A 100 22.06 -19.47 -10.03
C THR A 100 22.21 -20.64 -11.01
N LYS A 101 23.23 -20.61 -11.87
CA LYS A 101 23.56 -21.72 -12.81
C LYS A 101 23.74 -23.09 -12.13
N ASP A 102 23.96 -23.11 -10.82
CA ASP A 102 24.11 -24.31 -9.98
C ASP A 102 22.81 -24.76 -9.28
N GLY A 103 21.65 -24.15 -9.59
CA GLY A 103 20.34 -24.55 -9.04
C GLY A 103 19.99 -23.95 -7.67
N ASN A 104 20.87 -23.13 -7.08
CA ASN A 104 20.62 -22.45 -5.80
C ASN A 104 19.87 -21.12 -5.99
N TYR A 105 18.86 -20.86 -5.15
CA TYR A 105 18.13 -19.59 -5.15
C TYR A 105 19.04 -18.42 -4.79
N ILE A 106 18.97 -17.32 -5.55
CA ILE A 106 19.68 -16.08 -5.23
C ILE A 106 18.93 -15.38 -4.09
N LEU A 107 19.62 -15.16 -2.98
CA LEU A 107 19.12 -14.48 -1.80
C LEU A 107 19.54 -13.01 -1.84
N ASP A 108 18.62 -12.12 -1.47
CA ASP A 108 18.87 -10.69 -1.28
C ASP A 108 19.71 -10.45 -0.01
N SER A 109 20.17 -9.21 0.20
CA SER A 109 20.94 -8.76 1.37
C SER A 109 20.24 -9.01 2.72
N LEU A 110 18.94 -9.33 2.68
CA LEU A 110 18.09 -9.70 3.82
C LEU A 110 17.83 -11.22 3.92
N GLY A 111 18.50 -12.05 3.11
CA GLY A 111 18.32 -13.51 3.08
C GLY A 111 17.04 -13.99 2.40
N GLN A 112 16.36 -13.14 1.64
CA GLN A 112 15.07 -13.45 1.00
C GLN A 112 15.25 -13.83 -0.49
N ARG A 113 14.47 -14.80 -0.99
CA ARG A 113 14.55 -15.22 -2.39
C ARG A 113 14.09 -14.09 -3.32
N ILE A 114 14.91 -13.72 -4.28
CA ILE A 114 14.59 -12.65 -5.24
C ILE A 114 13.64 -13.19 -6.31
N ILE A 115 12.48 -12.56 -6.48
CA ILE A 115 11.49 -12.92 -7.52
C ILE A 115 12.04 -12.44 -8.88
N GLU A 116 12.18 -13.35 -9.83
CA GLU A 116 12.63 -13.07 -11.21
C GLU A 116 11.46 -12.72 -12.11
N ASN A 117 10.38 -13.49 -12.04
CA ASN A 117 9.24 -13.35 -12.91
C ASN A 117 7.98 -13.98 -12.29
N TYR A 118 6.82 -13.74 -12.91
CA TYR A 118 5.57 -14.40 -12.59
C TYR A 118 5.08 -15.18 -13.81
N GLU A 119 4.91 -16.49 -13.66
CA GLU A 119 4.20 -17.28 -14.68
C GLU A 119 2.72 -17.35 -14.34
N ARG A 120 1.88 -16.98 -15.32
CA ARG A 120 0.42 -17.11 -15.21
C ARG A 120 0.07 -18.53 -15.62
N TYR A 121 -0.59 -19.24 -14.72
CA TYR A 121 -1.08 -20.59 -14.96
C TYR A 121 -2.61 -20.58 -14.98
N MET A 122 -3.22 -21.56 -15.65
CA MET A 122 -4.65 -21.81 -15.52
C MET A 122 -4.87 -22.69 -14.29
N PRO A 123 -5.77 -22.31 -13.37
CA PRO A 123 -6.00 -23.10 -12.18
C PRO A 123 -6.58 -24.47 -12.49
N GLU A 124 -6.12 -25.45 -11.71
CA GLU A 124 -6.80 -26.73 -11.60
C GLU A 124 -8.12 -26.57 -10.81
N LEU A 125 -9.09 -27.44 -11.11
CA LEU A 125 -10.40 -27.49 -10.46
C LEU A 125 -10.27 -28.14 -9.07
N ASN A 126 -9.61 -27.44 -8.15
CA ASN A 126 -9.43 -27.83 -6.76
C ASN A 126 -10.33 -26.99 -5.83
N THR A 127 -10.53 -27.45 -4.59
CA THR A 127 -11.36 -26.76 -3.58
C THR A 127 -10.89 -25.33 -3.31
N GLU A 128 -9.57 -25.09 -3.29
CA GLU A 128 -8.98 -23.76 -3.10
C GLU A 128 -9.34 -22.79 -4.24
N THR A 129 -9.26 -23.26 -5.48
CA THR A 129 -9.70 -22.49 -6.66
C THR A 129 -11.19 -22.18 -6.57
N ALA A 130 -12.02 -23.14 -6.15
CA ALA A 130 -13.46 -22.94 -6.00
C ALA A 130 -13.79 -21.89 -4.92
N LEU A 131 -13.08 -21.91 -3.78
CA LEU A 131 -13.19 -20.89 -2.74
C LEU A 131 -12.75 -19.51 -3.24
N ALA A 132 -11.64 -19.42 -3.98
CA ALA A 132 -11.18 -18.17 -4.57
C ALA A 132 -12.21 -17.57 -5.54
N VAL A 133 -12.81 -18.40 -6.41
CA VAL A 133 -13.88 -17.97 -7.33
C VAL A 133 -15.12 -17.54 -6.56
N LEU A 134 -15.49 -18.26 -5.49
CA LEU A 134 -16.62 -17.88 -4.62
C LEU A 134 -16.40 -16.50 -3.99
N TYR A 135 -15.19 -16.20 -3.50
CA TYR A 135 -14.87 -14.87 -2.96
C TYR A 135 -14.92 -13.77 -4.02
N ILE A 136 -14.48 -14.06 -5.26
CA ILE A 136 -14.61 -13.11 -6.39
C ILE A 136 -16.09 -12.81 -6.66
N ILE A 137 -16.93 -13.84 -6.77
CA ILE A 137 -18.36 -13.68 -7.01
C ILE A 137 -19.03 -12.93 -5.86
N MET A 138 -18.71 -13.27 -4.61
CA MET A 138 -19.23 -12.60 -3.43
C MET A 138 -18.87 -11.11 -3.42
N GLY A 139 -17.61 -10.76 -3.74
CA GLY A 139 -17.18 -9.37 -3.88
C GLY A 139 -17.98 -8.60 -4.94
N ILE A 140 -18.22 -9.21 -6.10
CA ILE A 140 -19.06 -8.63 -7.17
C ILE A 140 -20.49 -8.41 -6.67
N LEU A 141 -21.08 -9.41 -5.99
CA LEU A 141 -22.43 -9.31 -5.44
C LEU A 141 -22.55 -8.19 -4.40
N VAL A 142 -21.55 -8.02 -3.53
CA VAL A 142 -21.51 -6.92 -2.55
C VAL A 142 -21.49 -5.56 -3.25
N VAL A 143 -20.65 -5.40 -4.28
CA VAL A 143 -20.58 -4.14 -5.06
C VAL A 143 -21.91 -3.84 -5.75
N LEU A 144 -22.52 -4.83 -6.39
CA LEU A 144 -23.85 -4.69 -7.02
C LEU A 144 -24.94 -4.36 -6.00
N GLY A 145 -24.89 -4.97 -4.82
CA GLY A 145 -25.81 -4.70 -3.71
C GLY A 145 -25.70 -3.25 -3.20
N LEU A 146 -24.47 -2.74 -3.05
CA LEU A 146 -24.22 -1.35 -2.68
C LEU A 146 -24.71 -0.36 -3.74
N GLU A 147 -24.49 -0.68 -5.03
CA GLU A 147 -24.99 0.14 -6.13
C GLU A 147 -26.52 0.21 -6.10
N TRP A 148 -27.20 -0.94 -5.97
CA TRP A 148 -28.65 -1.00 -5.95
C TRP A 148 -29.26 -0.22 -4.78
N TYR A 149 -28.69 -0.38 -3.57
CA TYR A 149 -29.09 0.38 -2.40
C TYR A 149 -28.87 1.89 -2.58
N GLY A 150 -27.72 2.28 -3.12
CA GLY A 150 -27.38 3.68 -3.41
C GLY A 150 -28.33 4.33 -4.40
N GLN A 151 -28.75 3.63 -5.46
CA GLN A 151 -29.72 4.14 -6.43
C GLN A 151 -31.10 4.37 -5.81
N LYS A 152 -31.55 3.49 -4.90
CA LYS A 152 -32.84 3.60 -4.21
C LYS A 152 -32.90 4.84 -3.31
N THR A 153 -31.83 5.14 -2.57
CA THR A 153 -31.75 6.33 -1.70
C THR A 153 -31.67 7.63 -2.50
N ARG A 154 -31.06 7.61 -3.70
CA ARG A 154 -30.94 8.80 -4.56
C ARG A 154 -32.26 9.23 -5.21
N ARG A 155 -33.13 8.26 -5.54
CA ARG A 155 -34.48 8.53 -6.09
C ARG A 155 -35.44 9.18 -5.09
N ILE A 156 -35.21 9.06 -3.78
CA ILE A 156 -36.09 9.63 -2.73
C ILE A 156 -35.85 11.14 -2.53
N LYS A 157 -34.73 11.68 -3.06
CA LYS A 157 -34.30 13.08 -2.84
C LYS A 157 -34.48 14.00 -4.07
N THR A 158 -35.19 13.53 -5.09
CA THR A 158 -35.59 14.31 -6.28
C THR A 158 -37.11 14.38 -6.31
#